data_AF-A0AA36N8T9-F1
#
_entry.id   AF-A0AA36N8T9-F1
#
_cell.length_a   1.000
_cell.length_b   1.000
_cell.length_c   1.000
_cell.angle_alpha   90.00
_cell.angle_beta   90.00
_cell.angle_gamma   90.00
#
_symmetry.space_group_name_H-M   'P 1'
#
loop_
_entity.id
_entity.type
_entity.pdbx_description
1 polymer ?
#
loop_
_entity_poly.entity_id
_entity_poly.type
_entity_poly.pdbx_seq_one_letter_code
_entity_poly.pdbx_strand_id
1 'polypeptide(L)'
;MAPLLVVGMTSLPSRLPGVCPALQSIVAQSQRPDRLILSLPRTSAREGRAYELPQNLLQMLSQHSWMQVHWVEEDSGPGTKLLGVLDWFDKYVGTPMDGDMLMLLDDDHAYLPDAIGNLWQKQRGLGCGFVSSFFAYFFRGLMVPQGADIVALQLEPSTVQKVQNFYRCFVKGDQACFLVDDLWTAMFYFVCGRQVRSFRDDVTSRGLETIYSPTANASVEALMDLEGGARRDRAMLGAFQGPDAQQRGSGSRVAGTGEAMSGVLGALGVAMGAFGAHGLKNYTSDPQLLESWKTAANYQMLHAVMVAVSSFLVKGPAPKLFSLGCVFFSGSIYGLVLLPKGHGLRKLLGPITPIGGLLFIAGWLSMTLNSKRKE
;
A
#
# COMPACT_ATOMS: atom_id res chain seq x y z
N MET A 1 -26.96 15.38 -14.13
CA MET A 1 -26.39 16.29 -13.12
C MET A 1 -24.90 16.44 -13.38
N ALA A 2 -24.30 17.58 -13.03
CA ALA A 2 -22.85 17.75 -13.10
C ALA A 2 -22.17 16.94 -11.97
N PRO A 3 -20.94 16.44 -12.16
CA PRO A 3 -20.23 15.73 -11.11
C PRO A 3 -19.95 16.64 -9.91
N LEU A 4 -20.14 16.10 -8.71
CA LEU A 4 -19.98 16.83 -7.45
C LEU A 4 -18.51 16.92 -7.03
N LEU A 5 -18.09 18.04 -6.45
CA LEU A 5 -16.87 18.17 -5.65
C LEU A 5 -17.24 18.18 -4.16
N VAL A 6 -16.97 17.08 -3.47
CA VAL A 6 -17.28 16.88 -2.05
C VAL A 6 -16.00 16.89 -1.22
N VAL A 7 -16.00 17.68 -0.15
CA VAL A 7 -14.94 17.69 0.86
C VAL A 7 -15.39 16.91 2.10
N GLY A 8 -14.57 15.95 2.52
CA GLY A 8 -14.74 15.17 3.74
C GLY A 8 -13.79 15.59 4.83
N MET A 9 -14.32 15.84 6.02
CA MET A 9 -13.55 16.18 7.21
C MET A 9 -14.09 15.43 8.43
N THR A 10 -13.25 15.26 9.45
CA THR A 10 -13.65 14.85 10.80
C THR A 10 -12.84 15.63 11.81
N SER A 11 -13.24 15.61 13.07
CA SER A 11 -12.54 16.31 14.15
C SER A 11 -12.71 15.58 15.47
N LEU A 12 -11.92 15.95 16.46
CA LEU A 12 -12.09 15.49 17.84
C LEU A 12 -12.91 16.50 18.65
N PRO A 13 -13.61 16.07 19.72
CA PRO A 13 -14.30 17.00 20.59
C PRO A 13 -13.39 18.10 21.16
N SER A 14 -12.09 17.80 21.40
CA SER A 14 -11.11 18.79 21.89
C SER A 14 -10.69 19.82 20.86
N ARG A 15 -10.70 19.44 19.58
CA ARG A 15 -10.26 20.27 18.46
C ARG A 15 -11.43 21.05 17.86
N LEU A 16 -12.66 20.58 18.03
CA LEU A 16 -13.82 21.23 17.43
C LEU A 16 -13.94 22.75 17.70
N PRO A 17 -13.60 23.28 18.90
CA PRO A 17 -13.60 24.73 19.15
C PRO A 17 -12.77 25.57 18.18
N GLY A 18 -11.65 25.05 17.66
CA GLY A 18 -10.76 25.78 16.76
C GLY A 18 -10.81 25.29 15.30
N VAL A 19 -11.85 24.56 14.88
CA VAL A 19 -11.95 24.05 13.50
C VAL A 19 -12.25 25.15 12.47
N CYS A 20 -12.82 26.28 12.92
CA CYS A 20 -13.26 27.37 12.06
C CYS A 20 -12.17 27.96 11.16
N PRO A 21 -10.92 28.19 11.60
CA PRO A 21 -9.81 28.55 10.72
C PRO A 21 -9.61 27.63 9.51
N ALA A 22 -9.65 26.31 9.71
CA ALA A 22 -9.55 25.34 8.61
C ALA A 22 -10.73 25.49 7.64
N LEU A 23 -11.96 25.57 8.17
CA LEU A 23 -13.16 25.78 7.36
C LEU A 23 -13.14 27.12 6.61
N GLN A 24 -12.68 28.21 7.23
CA GLN A 24 -12.52 29.52 6.59
C GLN A 24 -11.55 29.45 5.41
N SER A 25 -10.46 28.69 5.55
CA SER A 25 -9.52 28.49 4.44
C SER A 25 -10.14 27.73 3.26
N ILE A 26 -11.11 26.84 3.54
CA ILE A 26 -11.87 26.13 2.51
C ILE A 26 -12.92 27.04 1.85
N VAL A 27 -13.58 27.89 2.65
CA VAL A 27 -14.49 28.93 2.14
C VAL A 27 -13.74 29.90 1.21
N ALA A 28 -12.47 30.21 1.52
CA ALA A 28 -11.62 31.11 0.76
C ALA A 28 -10.99 30.47 -0.50
N GLN A 29 -11.31 29.21 -0.82
CA GLN A 29 -10.74 28.55 -2.00
C GLN A 29 -11.24 29.18 -3.29
N SER A 30 -10.35 29.32 -4.27
CA SER A 30 -10.70 29.77 -5.63
C SER A 30 -11.68 28.82 -6.32
N GLN A 31 -11.56 27.52 -6.02
CA GLN A 31 -12.56 26.52 -6.36
C GLN A 31 -13.29 26.08 -5.08
N ARG A 32 -14.50 26.61 -4.88
CA ARG A 32 -15.39 26.18 -3.80
C ARG A 32 -15.90 24.76 -4.06
N PRO A 33 -15.93 23.86 -3.06
CA PRO A 33 -16.58 22.57 -3.18
C PRO A 33 -18.10 22.72 -3.23
N ASP A 34 -18.78 21.75 -3.85
CA ASP A 34 -20.24 21.71 -3.89
C ASP A 34 -20.84 21.35 -2.53
N ARG A 35 -20.12 20.51 -1.78
CA ARG A 35 -20.47 20.10 -0.41
C ARG A 35 -19.22 19.97 0.45
N LEU A 36 -19.34 20.35 1.71
CA LEU A 36 -18.40 20.00 2.78
C LEU A 36 -19.16 19.26 3.87
N ILE A 37 -18.69 18.05 4.17
CA ILE A 37 -19.30 17.16 5.13
C ILE A 37 -18.34 16.97 6.31
N LEU A 38 -18.68 17.60 7.44
CA LEU A 38 -17.98 17.40 8.70
C LEU A 38 -18.60 16.18 9.41
N SER A 39 -17.95 15.04 9.28
CA SER A 39 -18.43 13.76 9.79
C SER A 39 -18.01 13.60 11.26
N LEU A 40 -18.98 13.53 12.17
CA LEU A 40 -18.75 13.42 13.62
C LEU A 40 -19.53 12.23 14.19
N PRO A 41 -18.91 11.34 14.98
CA PRO A 41 -19.64 10.33 15.71
C PRO A 41 -20.38 10.95 16.89
N ARG A 42 -21.41 10.28 17.41
CA ARG A 42 -22.14 10.76 18.60
C ARG A 42 -21.23 10.91 19.82
N THR A 43 -20.29 9.97 19.97
CA THR A 43 -19.29 9.94 21.04
C THR A 43 -17.94 9.60 20.41
N SER A 44 -16.90 10.34 20.77
CA SER A 44 -15.53 10.02 20.34
C SER A 44 -15.03 8.80 21.09
N ALA A 45 -14.65 7.75 20.38
CA ALA A 45 -13.98 6.58 20.94
C ALA A 45 -12.55 6.91 21.41
N ARG A 46 -11.92 7.96 20.84
CA ARG A 46 -10.58 8.44 21.25
C ARG A 46 -10.60 9.21 22.56
N GLU A 47 -11.61 10.06 22.77
CA GLU A 47 -11.70 10.92 23.97
C GLU A 47 -12.75 10.46 24.99
N GLY A 48 -13.55 9.45 24.65
CA GLY A 48 -14.60 8.93 25.53
C GLY A 48 -15.73 9.92 25.83
N ARG A 49 -15.91 10.98 25.03
CA ARG A 49 -16.88 12.04 25.28
C ARG A 49 -17.71 12.40 24.05
N ALA A 50 -18.90 12.93 24.32
CA ALA A 50 -19.82 13.41 23.29
C ALA A 50 -19.31 14.71 22.65
N TYR A 51 -19.76 14.95 21.42
CA TYR A 51 -19.44 16.20 20.71
C TYR A 51 -20.44 17.28 21.07
N GLU A 52 -19.92 18.46 21.40
CA GLU A 52 -20.69 19.69 21.55
C GLU A 52 -20.26 20.68 20.47
N LEU A 53 -21.21 21.11 19.63
CA LEU A 53 -20.90 22.04 18.55
C LEU A 53 -20.71 23.46 19.13
N PRO A 54 -19.52 24.07 18.96
CA PRO A 54 -19.28 25.41 19.50
C PRO A 54 -20.06 26.47 18.70
N GLN A 55 -20.40 27.58 19.36
CA GLN A 55 -21.24 28.65 18.79
C GLN A 55 -20.69 29.21 17.46
N ASN A 56 -19.37 29.35 17.36
CA ASN A 56 -18.68 29.82 16.15
C ASN A 56 -18.86 28.86 14.96
N LEU A 57 -18.83 27.55 15.20
CA LEU A 57 -19.09 26.54 14.19
C LEU A 57 -20.56 26.57 13.75
N LEU A 58 -21.50 26.66 14.71
CA LEU A 58 -22.93 26.79 14.39
C LEU A 58 -23.21 28.03 13.53
N GLN A 59 -22.58 29.16 13.86
CA GLN A 59 -22.67 30.38 13.06
C GLN A 59 -22.14 30.16 11.65
N MET A 60 -20.97 29.55 11.50
CA MET A 60 -20.38 29.26 10.19
C MET A 60 -21.27 28.34 9.33
N LEU A 61 -21.82 27.28 9.92
CA LEU A 61 -22.74 26.38 9.23
C LEU A 61 -24.02 27.11 8.78
N SER A 62 -24.54 28.04 9.59
CA SER A 62 -25.72 28.83 9.23
C SER A 62 -25.45 29.81 8.07
N GLN A 63 -24.20 30.26 7.91
CA GLN A 63 -23.79 31.19 6.85
C GLN A 63 -23.52 30.49 5.51
N HIS A 64 -23.32 29.17 5.53
CA HIS A 64 -22.88 28.42 4.36
C HIS A 64 -23.69 27.12 4.20
N SER A 65 -24.78 27.19 3.43
CA SER A 65 -25.72 26.08 3.19
C SER A 65 -25.12 24.83 2.52
N TRP A 66 -23.90 24.93 2.00
CA TRP A 66 -23.15 23.82 1.40
C TRP A 66 -22.25 23.08 2.41
N MET A 67 -22.15 23.58 3.64
CA MET A 67 -21.45 22.93 4.74
C MET A 67 -22.47 22.29 5.68
N GLN A 68 -22.21 21.06 6.12
CA GLN A 68 -23.07 20.38 7.08
C GLN A 68 -22.28 19.47 8.01
N VAL A 69 -22.79 19.30 9.23
CA VAL A 69 -22.39 18.21 10.12
C VAL A 69 -23.17 16.96 9.72
N HIS A 70 -22.47 15.86 9.51
CA HIS A 70 -23.06 14.55 9.31
C HIS A 70 -22.77 13.67 10.52
N TRP A 71 -23.82 13.32 11.27
CA TRP A 71 -23.68 12.49 12.45
C TRP A 71 -23.59 11.01 12.05
N VAL A 72 -22.46 10.38 12.36
CA VAL A 72 -22.24 8.95 12.09
C VAL A 72 -22.50 8.11 13.33
N GLU A 73 -22.93 6.87 13.12
CA GLU A 73 -23.19 5.92 14.21
C GLU A 73 -21.91 5.28 14.74
N GLU A 74 -20.93 5.04 13.87
CA GLU A 74 -19.68 4.37 14.19
C GLU A 74 -18.50 5.35 14.10
N ASP A 75 -17.72 5.45 15.18
CA ASP A 75 -16.44 6.17 15.15
C ASP A 75 -15.37 5.28 14.51
N SER A 76 -14.78 5.75 13.42
CA SER A 76 -13.69 5.08 12.70
C SER A 76 -12.35 5.81 12.86
N GLY A 77 -12.21 6.58 13.95
CA GLY A 77 -11.05 7.39 14.24
C GLY A 77 -10.88 8.50 13.19
N PRO A 78 -9.64 8.85 12.81
CA PRO A 78 -9.38 9.78 11.70
C PRO A 78 -10.04 9.35 10.38
N GLY A 79 -10.21 8.04 10.16
CA GLY A 79 -10.88 7.47 8.99
C GLY A 79 -12.34 7.87 8.83
N THR A 80 -12.96 8.43 9.87
CA THR A 80 -14.33 8.96 9.85
C THR A 80 -14.52 10.03 8.78
N LYS A 81 -13.48 10.79 8.41
CA LYS A 81 -13.56 11.78 7.30
C LYS A 81 -13.87 11.15 5.94
N LEU A 82 -13.43 9.90 5.72
CA LEU A 82 -13.77 9.14 4.51
C LEU A 82 -15.10 8.42 4.69
N LEU A 83 -15.21 7.59 5.73
CA LEU A 83 -16.36 6.69 5.89
C LEU A 83 -17.66 7.45 6.15
N GLY A 84 -17.60 8.58 6.86
CA GLY A 84 -18.77 9.42 7.09
C GLY A 84 -19.28 10.09 5.82
N VAL A 85 -18.39 10.50 4.89
CA VAL A 85 -18.83 11.01 3.59
C VAL A 85 -19.48 9.92 2.75
N LEU A 86 -18.93 8.70 2.79
CA LEU A 86 -19.51 7.57 2.05
C LEU A 86 -20.89 7.18 2.61
N ASP A 87 -21.06 7.18 3.94
CA ASP A 87 -22.37 7.02 4.59
C ASP A 87 -23.34 8.16 4.22
N TRP A 88 -22.83 9.40 4.10
CA TRP A 88 -23.63 10.54 3.62
C TRP A 88 -24.08 10.35 2.16
N PHE A 89 -23.20 9.87 1.28
CA PHE A 89 -23.57 9.53 -0.10
C PHE A 89 -24.72 8.52 -0.11
N ASP A 90 -24.59 7.40 0.61
CA ASP A 90 -25.62 6.36 0.66
C ASP A 90 -26.97 6.87 1.18
N LYS A 91 -26.97 7.77 2.18
CA LYS A 91 -28.19 8.26 2.82
C LYS A 91 -28.90 9.38 2.05
N TYR A 92 -28.15 10.29 1.43
CA TYR A 92 -28.70 11.56 0.95
C TYR A 92 -28.50 11.83 -0.55
N VAL A 93 -27.58 11.13 -1.20
CA VAL A 93 -27.28 11.32 -2.63
C VAL A 93 -27.66 10.08 -3.45
N GLY A 94 -27.37 8.89 -2.92
CA GLY A 94 -27.39 7.63 -3.64
C GLY A 94 -26.02 7.30 -4.24
N THR A 95 -26.03 6.47 -5.28
CA THR A 95 -24.82 6.01 -5.96
C THR A 95 -24.03 7.17 -6.57
N PRO A 96 -22.71 7.31 -6.28
CA PRO A 96 -21.89 8.34 -6.91
C PRO A 96 -21.92 8.24 -8.44
N MET A 97 -21.93 9.40 -9.09
CA MET A 97 -21.81 9.48 -10.54
C MET A 97 -20.35 9.39 -10.97
N ASP A 98 -20.11 8.88 -12.18
CA ASP A 98 -18.77 8.93 -12.77
C ASP A 98 -18.29 10.38 -12.86
N GLY A 99 -17.14 10.65 -12.24
CA GLY A 99 -16.58 12.01 -12.20
C GLY A 99 -16.79 12.74 -10.87
N ASP A 100 -17.64 12.24 -9.99
CA ASP A 100 -17.75 12.80 -8.63
C ASP A 100 -16.37 12.77 -7.97
N MET A 101 -16.02 13.84 -7.30
CA MET A 101 -14.72 14.04 -6.67
C MET A 101 -14.92 14.06 -5.16
N LEU A 102 -14.16 13.24 -4.45
CA LEU A 102 -14.03 13.33 -3.01
C LEU A 102 -12.62 13.82 -2.66
N MET A 103 -12.54 14.84 -1.81
CA MET A 103 -11.30 15.32 -1.21
C MET A 103 -11.35 15.19 0.30
N LEU A 104 -10.36 14.52 0.89
CA LEU A 104 -10.23 14.36 2.34
C LEU A 104 -9.26 15.40 2.88
N LEU A 105 -9.72 16.19 3.86
CA LEU A 105 -8.97 17.27 4.50
C LEU A 105 -8.94 17.04 6.02
N ASP A 106 -7.87 17.51 6.67
CA ASP A 106 -7.72 17.50 8.12
C ASP A 106 -8.20 18.82 8.75
N ASP A 107 -8.49 18.80 10.06
CA ASP A 107 -9.12 19.88 10.81
C ASP A 107 -8.14 20.87 11.46
N ASP A 108 -6.85 20.65 11.27
CA ASP A 108 -5.76 21.36 11.94
C ASP A 108 -4.92 22.24 11.01
N HIS A 109 -5.26 22.30 9.73
CA HIS A 109 -4.55 23.07 8.73
C HIS A 109 -5.47 24.09 8.04
N ALA A 110 -4.93 25.28 7.74
CA ALA A 110 -5.53 26.27 6.87
C ALA A 110 -4.89 26.16 5.48
N TYR A 111 -5.68 25.80 4.48
CA TYR A 111 -5.22 25.51 3.13
C TYR A 111 -5.00 26.79 2.30
N LEU A 112 -3.96 26.80 1.46
CA LEU A 112 -3.73 27.92 0.53
C LEU A 112 -4.91 28.07 -0.45
N PRO A 113 -5.25 29.29 -0.89
CA PRO A 113 -6.49 29.55 -1.64
C PRO A 113 -6.70 28.72 -2.91
N ASP A 114 -5.65 28.23 -3.55
CA ASP A 114 -5.75 27.45 -4.78
C ASP A 114 -5.53 25.94 -4.59
N ALA A 115 -5.40 25.45 -3.35
CA ALA A 115 -5.04 24.06 -3.08
C ALA A 115 -6.09 23.07 -3.64
N ILE A 116 -7.37 23.28 -3.32
CA ILE A 116 -8.47 22.43 -3.81
C ILE A 116 -8.58 22.52 -5.32
N GLY A 117 -8.57 23.73 -5.89
CA GLY A 117 -8.72 23.94 -7.33
C GLY A 117 -7.58 23.29 -8.13
N ASN A 118 -6.34 23.45 -7.68
CA ASN A 118 -5.17 22.85 -8.33
C ASN A 118 -5.23 21.32 -8.30
N LEU A 119 -5.53 20.71 -7.15
CA LEU A 119 -5.59 19.26 -7.04
C LEU A 119 -6.78 18.68 -7.80
N TRP A 120 -7.91 19.40 -7.84
CA TRP A 120 -9.10 19.00 -8.59
C TRP A 120 -8.80 18.85 -10.09
N GLN A 121 -8.17 19.85 -10.69
CA GLN A 121 -7.79 19.81 -12.11
C GLN A 121 -6.81 18.67 -12.40
N LYS A 122 -5.83 18.47 -11.53
CA LYS A 122 -4.85 17.38 -11.67
C LYS A 122 -5.49 16.01 -11.55
N GLN A 123 -6.33 15.77 -10.54
CA GLN A 123 -7.02 14.50 -10.36
C GLN A 123 -7.94 14.19 -11.54
N ARG A 124 -8.67 15.18 -12.06
CA ARG A 124 -9.52 15.01 -13.25
C ARG A 124 -8.72 14.62 -14.49
N GLY A 125 -7.51 15.17 -14.66
CA GLY A 125 -6.61 14.78 -15.76
C GLY A 125 -6.09 13.35 -15.64
N LEU A 126 -5.99 12.80 -14.43
CA LEU A 126 -5.53 11.43 -14.18
C LEU A 126 -6.65 10.39 -14.28
N GLY A 127 -7.87 10.72 -13.85
CA GLY A 127 -9.01 9.80 -13.85
C GLY A 127 -9.14 8.93 -12.58
N CYS A 128 -10.09 7.99 -12.59
CA CYS A 128 -10.42 7.14 -11.43
C CYS A 128 -9.37 6.08 -11.06
N GLY A 129 -8.44 5.78 -11.98
CA GLY A 129 -7.31 4.88 -11.73
C GLY A 129 -6.22 5.47 -10.83
N PHE A 130 -6.38 6.72 -10.39
CA PHE A 130 -5.41 7.41 -9.55
C PHE A 130 -6.06 8.00 -8.29
N VAL A 131 -5.21 8.20 -7.28
CA VAL A 131 -5.48 9.04 -6.12
C VAL A 131 -4.37 10.08 -6.08
N SER A 132 -4.71 11.35 -5.94
CA SER A 132 -3.70 12.41 -5.91
C SER A 132 -3.63 13.10 -4.56
N SER A 133 -2.43 13.53 -4.22
CA SER A 133 -2.16 14.38 -3.08
C SER A 133 -0.96 15.25 -3.37
N PHE A 134 -0.84 16.39 -2.70
CA PHE A 134 0.36 17.21 -2.82
C PHE A 134 1.58 16.51 -2.21
N PHE A 135 1.38 15.71 -1.17
CA PHE A 135 2.45 14.93 -0.56
C PHE A 135 1.99 13.49 -0.32
N ALA A 136 2.86 12.57 -0.72
CA ALA A 136 2.75 11.16 -0.41
C ALA A 136 4.15 10.64 -0.05
N TYR A 137 4.20 9.61 0.77
CA TYR A 137 5.44 8.98 1.19
C TYR A 137 5.41 7.48 0.88
N PHE A 138 6.59 6.92 0.62
CA PHE A 138 6.73 5.50 0.36
C PHE A 138 6.93 4.74 1.68
N PHE A 139 6.06 3.79 1.97
CA PHE A 139 6.12 2.94 3.15
C PHE A 139 5.98 1.47 2.75
N ARG A 140 7.05 0.70 2.95
CA ARG A 140 7.08 -0.78 2.77
C ARG A 140 6.45 -1.28 1.45
N GLY A 141 6.75 -0.64 0.33
CA GLY A 141 6.20 -1.04 -0.97
C GLY A 141 4.91 -0.32 -1.38
N LEU A 142 4.35 0.50 -0.50
CA LEU A 142 3.09 1.21 -0.69
C LEU A 142 3.32 2.72 -0.73
N MET A 143 2.74 3.39 -1.71
CA MET A 143 2.71 4.85 -1.72
C MET A 143 1.50 5.32 -0.90
N VAL A 144 1.75 6.07 0.17
CA VAL A 144 0.74 6.51 1.14
C VAL A 144 0.51 8.00 0.98
N PRO A 145 -0.68 8.44 0.53
CA PRO A 145 -1.02 9.86 0.46
C PRO A 145 -1.21 10.38 1.89
N GLN A 146 -0.88 11.65 2.11
CA GLN A 146 -0.94 12.25 3.42
C GLN A 146 -2.26 13.00 3.60
N GLY A 147 -3.07 12.61 4.60
CA GLY A 147 -4.37 13.22 4.89
C GLY A 147 -4.34 14.75 5.08
N ALA A 148 -3.25 15.27 5.64
CA ALA A 148 -3.07 16.71 5.85
C ALA A 148 -2.91 17.49 4.54
N ASP A 149 -2.41 16.85 3.49
CA ASP A 149 -2.03 17.47 2.20
C ASP A 149 -3.12 17.36 1.12
N ILE A 150 -4.36 17.17 1.54
CA ILE A 150 -5.52 16.88 0.68
C ILE A 150 -5.33 15.54 -0.06
N VAL A 151 -6.24 14.60 0.17
CA VAL A 151 -6.30 13.35 -0.62
C VAL A 151 -7.49 13.43 -1.54
N ALA A 152 -7.24 13.54 -2.85
CA ALA A 152 -8.27 13.61 -3.88
C ALA A 152 -8.45 12.26 -4.58
N LEU A 153 -9.70 11.81 -4.66
CA LEU A 153 -10.09 10.62 -5.39
C LEU A 153 -11.33 10.90 -6.25
N GLN A 154 -11.29 10.44 -7.49
CA GLN A 154 -12.49 10.38 -8.31
C GLN A 154 -13.29 9.12 -7.92
N LEU A 155 -14.57 9.30 -7.66
CA LEU A 155 -15.51 8.25 -7.32
C LEU A 155 -16.04 7.59 -8.60
N GLU A 156 -16.28 6.30 -8.47
CA GLU A 156 -17.02 5.45 -9.39
C GLU A 156 -18.26 4.91 -8.64
N PRO A 157 -19.33 4.48 -9.33
CA PRO A 157 -20.54 3.93 -8.72
C PRO A 157 -20.30 2.84 -7.67
N SER A 158 -19.25 2.03 -7.87
CA SER A 158 -18.89 0.93 -6.95
C SER A 158 -18.02 1.35 -5.76
N THR A 159 -17.57 2.60 -5.69
CA THR A 159 -16.54 3.03 -4.73
C THR A 159 -17.02 2.94 -3.29
N VAL A 160 -18.24 3.41 -3.01
CA VAL A 160 -18.83 3.39 -1.66
C VAL A 160 -18.84 1.96 -1.12
N GLN A 161 -19.43 1.03 -1.87
CA GLN A 161 -19.51 -0.37 -1.48
C GLN A 161 -18.13 -1.02 -1.32
N LYS A 162 -17.18 -0.74 -2.22
CA LYS A 162 -15.81 -1.28 -2.17
C LYS A 162 -15.08 -0.83 -0.90
N VAL A 163 -15.12 0.46 -0.57
CA VAL A 163 -14.47 1.00 0.63
C VAL A 163 -15.10 0.41 1.90
N GLN A 164 -16.43 0.42 1.98
CA GLN A 164 -17.15 -0.14 3.14
C GLN A 164 -16.88 -1.64 3.33
N ASN A 165 -16.80 -2.41 2.23
CA ASN A 165 -16.43 -3.82 2.30
C ASN A 165 -14.99 -4.01 2.78
N PHE A 166 -14.05 -3.24 2.23
CA PHE A 166 -12.67 -3.29 2.65
C PHE A 166 -12.51 -2.96 4.13
N TYR A 167 -13.15 -1.87 4.59
CA TYR A 167 -13.11 -1.46 5.98
C TYR A 167 -13.66 -2.55 6.90
N ARG A 168 -14.85 -3.09 6.60
CA ARG A 168 -15.46 -4.15 7.41
C ARG A 168 -14.62 -5.43 7.48
N CYS A 169 -13.96 -5.81 6.38
CA CYS A 169 -13.21 -7.06 6.31
C CYS A 169 -11.79 -6.97 6.89
N PHE A 170 -11.12 -5.82 6.74
CA PHE A 170 -9.68 -5.71 6.99
C PHE A 170 -9.28 -4.67 8.03
N VAL A 171 -10.18 -3.74 8.39
CA VAL A 171 -9.84 -2.59 9.24
C VAL A 171 -10.65 -2.60 10.54
N LYS A 172 -11.95 -2.85 10.45
CA LYS A 172 -12.87 -2.79 11.57
C LYS A 172 -12.45 -3.78 12.67
N GLY A 173 -12.28 -3.26 13.88
CA GLY A 173 -11.86 -4.03 15.06
C GLY A 173 -10.34 -4.11 15.27
N ASP A 174 -9.53 -3.62 14.34
CA ASP A 174 -8.07 -3.51 14.51
C ASP A 174 -7.71 -2.16 15.17
N GLN A 175 -7.12 -2.22 16.36
CA GLN A 175 -6.74 -1.01 17.11
C GLN A 175 -5.62 -0.20 16.45
N ALA A 176 -4.71 -0.83 15.71
CA ALA A 176 -3.66 -0.12 15.00
C ALA A 176 -4.23 0.61 13.79
N CYS A 177 -5.12 -0.03 13.03
CA CYS A 177 -5.75 0.61 11.88
C CYS A 177 -6.76 1.71 12.27
N PHE A 178 -7.31 1.66 13.49
CA PHE A 178 -8.20 2.70 14.01
C PHE A 178 -7.56 4.10 14.03
N LEU A 179 -6.26 4.20 14.30
CA LEU A 179 -5.54 5.48 14.37
C LEU A 179 -4.81 5.86 13.08
N VAL A 180 -4.56 4.90 12.18
CA VAL A 180 -3.67 5.08 11.02
C VAL A 180 -4.46 4.92 9.72
N ASP A 181 -5.31 5.91 9.44
CA ASP A 181 -6.19 5.92 8.28
C ASP A 181 -5.45 6.08 6.95
N ASP A 182 -4.40 6.91 6.91
CA ASP A 182 -3.54 7.07 5.74
C ASP A 182 -3.05 5.70 5.21
N LEU A 183 -2.66 4.79 6.12
CA LEU A 183 -2.07 3.51 5.74
C LEU A 183 -3.12 2.54 5.19
N TRP A 184 -4.24 2.33 5.89
CA TRP A 184 -5.23 1.37 5.41
C TRP A 184 -5.99 1.90 4.18
N THR A 185 -6.16 3.22 4.05
CA THR A 185 -6.70 3.81 2.82
C THR A 185 -5.75 3.61 1.64
N ALA A 186 -4.44 3.76 1.84
CA ALA A 186 -3.44 3.43 0.84
C ALA A 186 -3.48 1.93 0.44
N MET A 187 -3.67 1.02 1.39
CA MET A 187 -3.82 -0.41 1.10
C MET A 187 -5.08 -0.67 0.27
N PHE A 188 -6.19 0.00 0.60
CA PHE A 188 -7.42 -0.06 -0.18
C PHE A 188 -7.20 0.42 -1.62
N TYR A 189 -6.53 1.56 -1.81
CA TYR A 189 -6.21 2.09 -3.14
C TYR A 189 -5.40 1.09 -3.95
N PHE A 190 -4.35 0.51 -3.35
CA PHE A 190 -3.51 -0.49 -4.00
C PHE A 190 -4.30 -1.75 -4.41
N VAL A 191 -5.14 -2.29 -3.52
CA VAL A 191 -5.97 -3.47 -3.81
C VAL A 191 -6.98 -3.19 -4.92
N CYS A 192 -7.48 -1.96 -5.01
CA CYS A 192 -8.38 -1.53 -6.09
C CYS A 192 -7.65 -1.14 -7.39
N GLY A 193 -6.32 -1.32 -7.46
CA GLY A 193 -5.52 -0.95 -8.63
C GLY A 193 -5.39 0.55 -8.84
N ARG A 194 -5.68 1.38 -7.83
CA ARG A 194 -5.53 2.83 -7.88
C ARG A 194 -4.09 3.23 -7.51
N GLN A 195 -3.45 3.99 -8.39
CA GLN A 195 -2.08 4.47 -8.17
C GLN A 195 -2.09 5.81 -7.44
N VAL A 196 -1.25 5.96 -6.43
CA VAL A 196 -1.11 7.24 -5.71
C VAL A 196 -0.11 8.12 -6.45
N ARG A 197 -0.55 9.31 -6.88
CA ARG A 197 0.27 10.33 -7.53
C ARG A 197 0.54 11.48 -6.57
N SER A 198 1.81 11.62 -6.18
CA SER A 198 2.30 12.77 -5.43
C SER A 198 2.60 13.93 -6.38
N PHE A 199 2.24 15.14 -5.98
CA PHE A 199 2.59 16.38 -6.68
C PHE A 199 3.60 17.24 -5.90
N ARG A 200 4.42 16.60 -5.07
CA ARG A 200 5.44 17.25 -4.26
C ARG A 200 6.39 18.08 -5.10
N ASP A 201 6.85 17.52 -6.22
CA ASP A 201 7.79 18.20 -7.11
C ASP A 201 7.19 19.50 -7.69
N ASP A 202 5.89 19.51 -7.97
CA ASP A 202 5.17 20.69 -8.45
C ASP A 202 5.07 21.78 -7.37
N VAL A 203 4.98 21.37 -6.10
CA VAL A 203 4.97 22.30 -4.95
C VAL A 203 6.37 22.88 -4.76
N THR A 204 7.40 22.03 -4.73
CA THR A 204 8.78 22.47 -4.53
C THR A 204 9.31 23.33 -5.67
N SER A 205 8.94 23.04 -6.92
CA SER A 205 9.36 23.82 -8.10
C SER A 205 8.77 25.23 -8.12
N ARG A 206 7.66 25.46 -7.42
CA ARG A 206 7.05 26.79 -7.23
C ARG A 206 7.62 27.55 -6.03
N GLY A 207 8.63 26.99 -5.35
CA GLY A 207 9.21 27.58 -4.14
C GLY A 207 8.27 27.58 -2.93
N LEU A 208 7.20 26.79 -2.97
CA LEU A 208 6.29 26.63 -1.84
C LEU A 208 6.80 25.49 -0.97
N GLU A 209 7.01 25.75 0.32
CA GLU A 209 7.44 24.72 1.27
C GLU A 209 6.24 23.94 1.85
N THR A 210 5.07 24.57 1.91
CA THR A 210 3.81 23.98 2.39
C THR A 210 2.65 24.44 1.51
N ILE A 211 1.59 23.63 1.45
CA ILE A 211 0.32 23.97 0.79
C ILE A 211 -0.77 24.44 1.78
N TYR A 212 -0.40 24.54 3.05
CA TYR A 212 -1.24 24.99 4.15
C TYR A 212 -0.38 25.63 5.24
N SER A 213 -1.04 26.24 6.21
CA SER A 213 -0.46 26.74 7.45
C SER A 213 -1.10 26.04 8.65
N PRO A 214 -0.36 25.80 9.74
CA PRO A 214 -0.94 25.33 10.99
C PRO A 214 -2.02 26.29 11.50
N THR A 215 -3.10 25.72 12.05
CA THR A 215 -4.13 26.50 12.73
C THR A 215 -3.91 26.48 14.24
N ALA A 216 -4.71 27.24 15.00
CA ALA A 216 -4.73 27.14 16.46
C ALA A 216 -5.10 25.72 16.98
N ASN A 217 -5.61 24.86 16.09
CA ASN A 217 -5.94 23.46 16.34
C ASN A 217 -4.81 22.47 16.05
N ALA A 218 -3.71 22.93 15.45
CA ALA A 218 -2.50 22.13 15.35
C ALA A 218 -2.14 21.68 16.76
N SER A 219 -2.30 20.39 17.03
CA SER A 219 -1.96 19.87 18.34
C SER A 219 -0.43 19.84 18.42
N VAL A 220 0.15 19.90 19.62
CA VAL A 220 1.58 19.59 19.80
C VAL A 220 1.89 18.15 19.32
N GLU A 221 0.86 17.31 19.23
CA GLU A 221 0.87 15.96 18.65
C GLU A 221 0.60 15.92 17.13
N ALA A 222 0.22 17.05 16.51
CA ALA A 222 0.19 17.17 15.06
C ALA A 222 1.66 17.07 14.67
N LEU A 223 2.07 15.86 14.29
CA LEU A 223 3.46 15.43 14.06
C LEU A 223 4.28 16.35 13.10
N MET A 224 3.66 17.39 12.55
CA MET A 224 4.23 18.45 11.72
C MET A 224 4.84 19.61 12.52
N ASP A 225 4.40 19.86 13.77
CA ASP A 225 4.95 20.90 14.66
C ASP A 225 6.32 20.52 15.25
N LEU A 226 6.81 19.35 14.87
CA LEU A 226 8.12 18.87 15.23
C LEU A 226 9.17 19.46 14.26
N GLU A 227 9.96 20.42 14.73
CA GLU A 227 11.09 20.97 13.97
C GLU A 227 12.30 20.02 13.95
N GLY A 228 13.16 20.16 12.94
CA GLY A 228 14.42 19.40 12.86
C GLY A 228 14.21 17.89 12.68
N GLY A 229 14.95 17.06 13.44
CA GLY A 229 14.93 15.60 13.35
C GLY A 229 13.63 14.92 13.78
N ALA A 230 12.66 15.68 14.29
CA ALA A 230 11.40 15.17 14.80
C ALA A 230 10.21 15.37 13.83
N ARG A 231 10.39 16.07 12.70
CA ARG A 231 9.34 16.29 11.67
C ARG A 231 8.68 14.97 11.25
N ARG A 232 7.36 14.89 11.03
CA ARG A 232 6.58 13.63 10.79
C ARG A 232 7.27 12.62 9.87
N ASP A 233 7.91 13.09 8.80
CA ASP A 233 8.71 12.26 7.89
C ASP A 233 9.95 11.67 8.59
N ARG A 234 10.73 12.48 9.32
CA ARG A 234 11.89 12.07 10.12
C ARG A 234 11.59 11.42 11.46
N ALA A 235 10.53 11.75 12.18
CA ALA A 235 10.10 11.03 13.39
C ALA A 235 9.45 9.71 13.05
N MET A 236 8.76 9.55 11.91
CA MET A 236 8.36 8.22 11.45
C MET A 236 9.58 7.43 10.97
N LEU A 237 10.47 8.02 10.17
CA LEU A 237 11.75 7.38 9.82
C LEU A 237 12.62 7.08 11.06
N GLY A 238 12.55 7.93 12.09
CA GLY A 238 13.37 7.97 13.31
C GLY A 238 12.85 7.14 14.48
N ALA A 239 11.53 7.04 14.67
CA ALA A 239 10.89 6.13 15.62
C ALA A 239 11.04 4.66 15.17
N PHE A 240 11.28 4.43 13.86
CA PHE A 240 11.77 3.17 13.34
C PHE A 240 13.31 3.05 13.33
N GLN A 241 14.05 4.11 13.67
CA GLN A 241 15.51 4.17 13.81
C GLN A 241 15.97 4.54 15.24
N GLY A 242 15.14 4.28 16.28
CA GLY A 242 15.46 4.66 17.67
C GLY A 242 16.86 4.17 18.12
N PRO A 243 17.44 4.69 19.22
CA PRO A 243 18.85 4.46 19.64
C PRO A 243 19.29 2.99 19.73
N ASP A 244 18.35 2.05 19.68
CA ASP A 244 18.56 0.62 19.47
C ASP A 244 19.06 0.24 18.04
N ALA A 245 19.04 1.15 17.06
CA ALA A 245 19.42 0.87 15.68
C ALA A 245 20.94 0.71 15.49
N GLN A 246 21.75 1.22 16.43
CA GLN A 246 23.19 0.94 16.49
C GLN A 246 23.57 -0.20 17.45
N GLN A 247 22.64 -0.71 18.26
CA GLN A 247 22.90 -1.85 19.16
C GLN A 247 22.13 -3.14 18.81
N ARG A 248 21.21 -3.14 17.84
CA ARG A 248 20.66 -4.39 17.28
C ARG A 248 21.47 -4.87 16.08
N GLY A 249 22.68 -5.32 16.38
CA GLY A 249 23.13 -6.55 15.74
C GLY A 249 22.17 -7.69 16.11
N SER A 250 21.79 -8.51 15.13
CA SER A 250 21.16 -9.81 15.33
C SER A 250 19.79 -9.83 16.02
N GLY A 251 18.79 -9.23 15.38
CA GLY A 251 17.47 -9.84 15.32
C GLY A 251 17.28 -10.43 13.93
N SER A 252 17.96 -11.54 13.62
CA SER A 252 17.67 -12.24 12.38
C SER A 252 16.16 -12.52 12.37
N ARG A 253 15.44 -12.02 11.35
CA ARG A 253 14.38 -12.88 10.83
C ARG A 253 15.12 -14.15 10.52
N VAL A 254 14.89 -15.21 11.30
CA VAL A 254 15.27 -16.54 10.88
C VAL A 254 14.61 -16.66 9.52
N ALA A 255 15.42 -16.64 8.46
CA ALA A 255 14.92 -16.70 7.09
C ALA A 255 13.89 -17.83 7.06
N GLY A 256 12.69 -17.55 6.56
CA GLY A 256 11.70 -18.60 6.40
C GLY A 256 12.35 -19.74 5.64
N THR A 257 12.00 -21.00 5.92
CA THR A 257 12.67 -22.16 5.29
C THR A 257 12.74 -22.07 3.75
N GLY A 258 11.77 -21.38 3.13
CA GLY A 258 11.77 -21.10 1.68
C GLY A 258 12.76 -20.01 1.25
N GLU A 259 12.93 -18.94 2.01
CA GLU A 259 13.88 -17.85 1.71
C GLU A 259 15.33 -18.35 1.78
N ALA A 260 15.66 -19.12 2.83
CA ALA A 260 16.96 -19.77 2.97
C ALA A 260 17.22 -20.74 1.81
N MET A 261 16.22 -21.53 1.43
CA MET A 261 16.34 -22.48 0.32
C MET A 261 16.53 -21.77 -1.03
N SER A 262 15.83 -20.66 -1.28
CA SER A 262 16.05 -19.82 -2.47
C SER A 262 17.49 -19.33 -2.55
N GLY A 263 18.05 -18.87 -1.43
CA GLY A 263 19.45 -18.40 -1.38
C GLY A 263 20.44 -19.51 -1.73
N VAL A 264 20.27 -20.69 -1.14
CA VAL A 264 21.12 -21.86 -1.41
C VAL A 264 21.00 -22.30 -2.87
N LEU A 265 19.78 -22.43 -3.40
CA LEU A 265 19.55 -22.86 -4.78
C LEU A 265 20.07 -21.83 -5.79
N GLY A 266 19.90 -20.53 -5.51
CA GLY A 266 20.43 -19.45 -6.34
C GLY A 266 21.95 -19.44 -6.36
N ALA A 267 22.61 -19.52 -5.20
CA ALA A 267 24.07 -19.58 -5.10
C ALA A 267 24.64 -20.79 -5.85
N LEU A 268 24.05 -21.97 -5.68
CA LEU A 268 24.42 -23.16 -6.44
C LEU A 268 24.15 -22.99 -7.94
N GLY A 269 23.07 -22.32 -8.33
CA GLY A 269 22.73 -22.07 -9.73
C GLY A 269 23.76 -21.17 -10.42
N VAL A 270 24.22 -20.12 -9.72
CA VAL A 270 25.31 -19.25 -10.21
C VAL A 270 26.60 -20.06 -10.34
N ALA A 271 26.95 -20.86 -9.33
CA ALA A 271 28.16 -21.68 -9.34
C ALA A 271 28.14 -22.69 -10.50
N MET A 272 27.03 -23.41 -10.69
CA MET A 272 26.88 -24.37 -11.78
C MET A 272 26.84 -23.69 -13.16
N GLY A 273 26.22 -22.52 -13.28
CA GLY A 273 26.26 -21.71 -14.50
C GLY A 273 27.68 -21.27 -14.86
N ALA A 274 28.43 -20.75 -13.88
CA ALA A 274 29.82 -20.34 -14.05
C ALA A 274 30.73 -21.53 -14.41
N PHE A 275 30.54 -22.68 -13.75
CA PHE A 275 31.24 -23.91 -14.08
C PHE A 275 30.90 -24.37 -15.50
N GLY A 276 29.63 -24.32 -15.92
CA GLY A 276 29.20 -24.63 -17.27
C GLY A 276 29.89 -23.78 -18.35
N ALA A 277 30.01 -22.47 -18.09
CA ALA A 277 30.60 -21.52 -19.03
C ALA A 277 32.13 -21.63 -19.14
N HIS A 278 32.83 -21.87 -18.03
CA HIS A 278 34.29 -21.76 -17.98
C HIS A 278 35.02 -23.09 -17.73
N GLY A 279 34.42 -24.02 -16.98
CA GLY A 279 35.07 -25.25 -16.53
C GLY A 279 34.62 -26.53 -17.22
N LEU A 280 33.34 -26.62 -17.60
CA LEU A 280 32.72 -27.86 -18.06
C LEU A 280 33.31 -28.39 -19.37
N LYS A 281 33.79 -27.50 -20.25
CA LYS A 281 34.45 -27.88 -21.50
C LYS A 281 35.73 -28.70 -21.30
N ASN A 282 36.36 -28.60 -20.11
CA ASN A 282 37.51 -29.43 -19.75
C ASN A 282 37.11 -30.85 -19.36
N TYR A 283 35.81 -31.10 -19.12
CA TYR A 283 35.27 -32.40 -18.74
C TYR A 283 34.55 -33.11 -19.89
N THR A 284 33.83 -32.36 -20.73
CA THR A 284 33.12 -32.89 -21.89
C THR A 284 33.06 -31.87 -23.02
N SER A 285 33.24 -32.34 -24.25
CA SER A 285 33.05 -31.54 -25.47
C SER A 285 31.78 -31.91 -26.24
N ASP A 286 30.96 -32.82 -25.69
CA ASP A 286 29.70 -33.24 -26.29
C ASP A 286 28.67 -32.08 -26.24
N PRO A 287 28.25 -31.54 -27.39
CA PRO A 287 27.32 -30.40 -27.44
C PRO A 287 26.00 -30.66 -26.71
N GLN A 288 25.47 -31.88 -26.73
CA GLN A 288 24.20 -32.21 -26.08
C GLN A 288 24.34 -32.19 -24.56
N LEU A 289 25.49 -32.60 -24.02
CA LEU A 289 25.75 -32.55 -22.58
C LEU A 289 25.98 -31.12 -22.10
N LEU A 290 26.65 -30.29 -22.90
CA LEU A 290 26.82 -28.86 -22.62
C LEU A 290 25.47 -28.13 -22.61
N GLU A 291 24.59 -28.42 -23.57
CA GLU A 291 23.25 -27.84 -23.64
C GLU A 291 22.35 -28.33 -22.50
N SER A 292 22.43 -29.62 -22.16
CA SER A 292 21.72 -30.19 -21.00
C SER A 292 22.14 -29.50 -19.70
N TRP A 293 23.45 -29.28 -19.52
CA TRP A 293 23.97 -28.54 -18.37
C TRP A 293 23.44 -27.11 -18.30
N LYS A 294 23.48 -26.37 -19.42
CA LYS A 294 22.94 -25.01 -19.50
C LYS A 294 21.45 -24.99 -19.16
N THR A 295 20.69 -25.98 -19.62
CA THR A 295 19.27 -26.13 -19.32
C THR A 295 19.05 -26.32 -17.82
N ALA A 296 19.81 -27.21 -17.18
CA ALA A 296 19.73 -27.45 -15.74
C ALA A 296 20.03 -26.19 -14.93
N ALA A 297 21.08 -25.43 -15.29
CA ALA A 297 21.44 -24.18 -14.63
C ALA A 297 20.37 -23.10 -14.79
N ASN A 298 19.81 -22.94 -15.98
CA ASN A 298 18.74 -21.98 -16.25
C ASN A 298 17.47 -22.33 -15.45
N TYR A 299 17.05 -23.59 -15.46
CA TYR A 299 15.88 -24.05 -14.72
C TYR A 299 16.08 -23.89 -13.21
N GLN A 300 17.27 -24.16 -12.69
CA GLN A 300 17.58 -23.96 -11.26
C GLN A 300 17.52 -22.48 -10.89
N MET A 301 18.07 -21.59 -11.71
CA MET A 301 18.09 -20.15 -11.43
C MET A 301 16.67 -19.57 -11.44
N LEU A 302 15.89 -19.89 -12.49
CA LEU A 302 14.51 -19.43 -12.61
C LEU A 302 13.67 -19.91 -11.43
N HIS A 303 13.79 -21.18 -11.04
CA HIS A 303 12.99 -21.72 -9.96
C HIS A 303 13.52 -21.36 -8.57
N ALA A 304 14.80 -21.03 -8.40
CA ALA A 304 15.29 -20.40 -7.17
C ALA A 304 14.60 -19.05 -6.95
N VAL A 305 14.50 -18.21 -7.99
CA VAL A 305 13.71 -16.97 -7.92
C VAL A 305 12.25 -17.25 -7.60
N MET A 306 11.65 -18.28 -8.20
CA MET A 306 10.26 -18.66 -7.90
C MET A 306 10.07 -19.18 -6.47
N VAL A 307 11.06 -19.82 -5.85
CA VAL A 307 11.02 -20.18 -4.43
C VAL A 307 10.96 -18.93 -3.57
N ALA A 308 11.78 -17.90 -3.85
CA ALA A 308 11.68 -16.62 -3.14
C ALA A 308 10.30 -15.98 -3.34
N VAL A 309 9.89 -15.78 -4.60
CA VAL A 309 8.61 -15.13 -4.96
C VAL A 309 7.43 -15.85 -4.30
N SER A 310 7.35 -17.18 -4.42
CA SER A 310 6.26 -17.95 -3.85
C SER A 310 6.28 -17.97 -2.31
N SER A 311 7.45 -17.88 -1.67
CA SER A 311 7.56 -17.81 -0.20
C SER A 311 6.97 -16.51 0.37
N PHE A 312 6.98 -15.42 -0.40
CA PHE A 312 6.37 -14.15 -0.01
C PHE A 312 4.90 -14.02 -0.42
N LEU A 313 4.54 -14.55 -1.59
CA LEU A 313 3.24 -14.28 -2.20
C LEU A 313 2.15 -15.31 -1.90
N VAL A 314 2.52 -16.58 -1.60
CA VAL A 314 1.53 -17.65 -1.42
C VAL A 314 1.80 -18.48 -0.17
N LYS A 315 0.75 -18.75 0.61
CA LYS A 315 0.79 -19.78 1.65
C LYS A 315 0.42 -21.11 1.01
N GLY A 316 1.36 -22.04 0.87
CA GLY A 316 1.08 -23.32 0.20
C GLY A 316 2.32 -24.13 -0.15
N PRO A 317 2.16 -25.23 -0.91
CA PRO A 317 3.27 -26.14 -1.21
C PRO A 317 4.22 -25.62 -2.29
N ALA A 318 3.89 -24.54 -3.01
CA ALA A 318 4.66 -24.04 -4.15
C ALA A 318 6.18 -23.84 -3.87
N PRO A 319 6.62 -23.19 -2.78
CA PRO A 319 8.06 -23.07 -2.49
C PRO A 319 8.76 -24.43 -2.33
N LYS A 320 8.09 -25.41 -1.70
CA LYS A 320 8.63 -26.77 -1.52
C LYS A 320 8.67 -27.53 -2.85
N LEU A 321 7.63 -27.41 -3.67
CA LEU A 321 7.55 -28.06 -4.98
C LEU A 321 8.63 -27.55 -5.93
N PHE A 322 8.86 -26.24 -5.99
CA PHE A 322 9.95 -25.67 -6.77
C PHE A 322 11.32 -26.07 -6.23
N SER A 323 11.51 -26.09 -4.91
CA SER A 323 12.78 -26.51 -4.31
C SER A 323 13.12 -27.97 -4.64
N LEU A 324 12.16 -28.89 -4.47
CA LEU A 324 12.33 -30.30 -4.83
C LEU A 324 12.50 -30.49 -6.34
N GLY A 325 11.79 -29.70 -7.15
CA GLY A 325 11.98 -29.66 -8.60
C GLY A 325 13.41 -29.31 -8.98
N CYS A 326 14.05 -28.32 -8.34
CA CYS A 326 15.45 -27.98 -8.60
C CYS A 326 16.39 -29.15 -8.30
N VAL A 327 16.17 -29.87 -7.19
CA VAL A 327 17.01 -31.03 -6.82
C VAL A 327 16.82 -32.17 -7.82
N PHE A 328 15.57 -32.48 -8.18
CA PHE A 328 15.26 -33.65 -9.00
C PHE A 328 15.47 -33.40 -10.50
N PHE A 329 15.25 -32.19 -10.98
CA PHE A 329 15.43 -31.86 -12.39
C PHE A 329 16.87 -31.41 -12.66
N SER A 330 17.31 -30.31 -12.04
CA SER A 330 18.63 -29.75 -12.32
C SER A 330 19.75 -30.60 -11.72
N GLY A 331 19.58 -31.07 -10.48
CA GLY A 331 20.55 -31.94 -9.81
C GLY A 331 20.78 -33.27 -10.54
N SER A 332 19.73 -33.91 -11.06
CA SER A 332 19.88 -35.15 -11.82
C SER A 332 20.61 -34.93 -13.14
N ILE A 333 20.33 -33.83 -13.86
CA ILE A 333 21.01 -33.50 -15.11
C ILE A 333 22.50 -33.22 -14.86
N TYR A 334 22.86 -32.46 -13.81
CA TYR A 334 24.27 -32.28 -13.46
C TYR A 334 24.96 -33.63 -13.19
N GLY A 335 24.31 -34.53 -12.44
CA GLY A 335 24.83 -35.86 -12.19
C GLY A 335 24.96 -36.70 -13.47
N LEU A 336 24.00 -36.61 -14.40
CA LEU A 336 24.06 -37.28 -15.70
C LEU A 336 25.16 -36.72 -16.62
N VAL A 337 25.56 -35.46 -16.45
CA VAL A 337 26.69 -34.89 -17.20
C VAL A 337 28.02 -35.28 -16.56
N LEU A 338 28.11 -35.26 -15.22
CA LEU A 338 29.35 -35.52 -14.49
C LEU A 338 29.68 -37.00 -14.35
N LEU A 339 28.71 -37.92 -14.26
CA LEU A 339 29.01 -39.34 -14.06
C LEU A 339 29.50 -40.01 -15.36
N PRO A 340 30.50 -40.91 -15.31
CA PRO A 340 30.94 -41.65 -16.51
C PRO A 340 29.82 -42.49 -17.14
N LYS A 341 29.88 -42.68 -18.47
CA LYS A 341 28.98 -43.60 -19.17
C LYS A 341 29.15 -45.02 -18.59
N GLY A 342 28.04 -45.68 -18.26
CA GLY A 342 28.04 -47.00 -17.61
C GLY A 342 27.95 -46.99 -16.08
N HIS A 343 28.09 -45.83 -15.42
CA HIS A 343 27.94 -45.72 -13.97
C HIS A 343 26.50 -46.05 -13.53
N GLY A 344 26.35 -46.97 -12.58
CA GLY A 344 25.05 -47.52 -12.17
C GLY A 344 24.01 -46.47 -11.74
N LEU A 345 24.46 -45.39 -11.09
CA LEU A 345 23.59 -44.28 -10.68
C LEU A 345 22.90 -43.56 -11.85
N ARG A 346 23.45 -43.60 -13.07
CA ARG A 346 22.81 -42.97 -14.24
C ARG A 346 21.46 -43.60 -14.57
N LYS A 347 21.26 -44.88 -14.26
CA LYS A 347 19.97 -45.59 -14.43
C LYS A 347 18.89 -45.07 -13.50
N LEU A 348 19.28 -44.51 -12.36
CA LEU A 348 18.37 -43.90 -11.38
C LEU A 348 18.13 -42.42 -11.69
N LEU A 349 19.17 -41.67 -12.08
CA LEU A 349 19.07 -40.23 -12.33
C LEU A 349 18.20 -39.89 -13.55
N GLY A 350 18.23 -40.72 -14.61
CA GLY A 350 17.43 -40.50 -15.82
C GLY A 350 15.93 -40.37 -15.54
N PRO A 351 15.30 -41.35 -14.86
CA PRO A 351 13.89 -41.27 -14.48
C PRO A 351 13.54 -40.19 -13.45
N ILE A 352 14.52 -39.66 -12.69
CA ILE A 352 14.27 -38.61 -11.69
C ILE A 352 14.05 -37.24 -12.35
N THR A 353 14.71 -36.97 -13.48
CA THR A 353 14.56 -35.71 -14.22
C THR A 353 13.09 -35.37 -14.56
N PRO A 354 12.29 -36.24 -15.19
CA PRO A 354 10.89 -35.93 -15.48
C PRO A 354 10.04 -35.74 -14.21
N ILE A 355 10.36 -36.41 -13.10
CA ILE A 355 9.69 -36.18 -11.81
C ILE A 355 9.94 -34.75 -11.33
N GLY A 356 11.18 -34.26 -11.45
CA GLY A 356 11.50 -32.86 -11.17
C GLY A 356 10.70 -31.87 -12.04
N GLY A 357 10.52 -32.19 -13.32
CA GLY A 357 9.68 -31.40 -14.23
C GLY A 357 8.20 -31.37 -13.80
N LEU A 358 7.65 -32.52 -13.38
CA LEU A 358 6.29 -32.60 -12.84
C LEU A 358 6.13 -31.80 -11.55
N LEU A 359 7.15 -31.77 -10.69
CA LEU A 359 7.15 -30.94 -9.47
C LEU A 359 7.14 -29.44 -9.80
N PHE A 360 7.87 -28.99 -10.82
CA PHE A 360 7.78 -27.61 -11.30
C PHE A 360 6.38 -27.28 -11.79
N ILE A 361 5.77 -28.13 -12.63
CA ILE A 361 4.40 -27.94 -13.12
C ILE A 361 3.42 -27.87 -11.95
N ALA A 362 3.51 -28.78 -10.98
CA ALA A 362 2.67 -28.77 -9.79
C ALA A 362 2.87 -27.50 -8.94
N GLY A 363 4.10 -26.98 -8.84
CA GLY A 363 4.39 -25.71 -8.18
C GLY A 363 3.66 -24.54 -8.82
N TRP A 364 3.72 -24.43 -10.15
CA TRP A 364 3.01 -23.40 -10.92
C TRP A 364 1.48 -23.54 -10.80
N LEU A 365 0.94 -24.74 -10.92
CA LEU A 365 -0.51 -24.99 -10.74
C LEU A 365 -0.98 -24.73 -9.30
N SER A 366 -0.16 -25.03 -8.29
CA SER A 366 -0.50 -24.70 -6.90
C SER A 366 -0.64 -23.19 -6.69
N MET A 367 0.12 -22.37 -7.43
CA MET A 367 0.01 -20.91 -7.34
C MET A 367 -1.30 -20.41 -7.94
N THR A 368 -1.80 -21.03 -9.03
CA THR A 368 -3.08 -20.63 -9.64
C THR A 368 -4.29 -21.06 -8.80
N LEU A 369 -4.25 -22.25 -8.20
CA LEU A 369 -5.35 -22.77 -7.37
C LEU A 369 -5.50 -22.02 -6.04
N ASN A 370 -4.40 -21.55 -5.45
CA ASN A 370 -4.44 -20.70 -4.27
C ASN A 370 -5.04 -19.31 -4.54
N SER A 371 -5.04 -18.85 -5.80
CA SER A 371 -5.68 -17.59 -6.20
C SER A 371 -7.20 -17.69 -6.18
N LYS A 372 -7.77 -18.89 -6.40
CA LYS A 372 -9.23 -19.13 -6.49
C LYS A 372 -9.91 -19.51 -5.18
N ARG A 373 -9.16 -19.81 -4.12
CA ARG A 373 -9.69 -20.07 -2.76
C ARG A 373 -9.97 -18.80 -1.94
N LYS A 374 -9.81 -17.63 -2.56
CA LYS A 374 -10.11 -16.31 -1.98
C LYS A 374 -11.44 -15.72 -2.48
N GLU A 375 -12.21 -16.47 -3.27
CA GLU A 375 -13.64 -16.25 -3.50
C GLU A 375 -14.42 -17.11 -2.51
#